data_AF-A0A4P7CT60-F1
#
_entry.id   AF-A0A4P7CT60-F1
#
_cell.length_a   1.000
_cell.length_b   1.000
_cell.length_c   1.000
_cell.angle_alpha   90.00
_cell.angle_beta   90.00
_cell.angle_gamma   90.00
#
_symmetry.space_group_name_H-M   'P 1'
#
loop_
_entity.id
_entity.type
_entity.pdbx_description
1 polymer ?
#
loop_
_entity_poly.entity_id
_entity_poly.type
_entity_poly.pdbx_seq_one_letter_code
_entity_poly.pdbx_strand_id
1 'polypeptide(L)'
;MNNRNRGGALRGPSAGRRARRRDQRGAAVVEFALILPLLLLIFFAIVEFGFILYDKTAITSASRAAVRQAVAFGENSTGTPVYLTASTVQGIAQNGLSTMLINFASGTTTPGVTITNSSSGTVTGSTQACSTGASVTVAVSYTFTGLALGGLFNPLPAALKNALTLTSSTTMSCE
;
A
#
# COMPACT_ATOMS: atom_id res chain seq x y z
N MET A 1 56.77 40.36 -71.18
CA MET A 1 55.85 39.76 -72.17
C MET A 1 55.71 38.28 -71.83
N ASN A 2 54.56 37.63 -71.76
CA ASN A 2 53.18 38.05 -71.83
C ASN A 2 52.33 36.88 -71.30
N ASN A 3 51.36 37.25 -70.47
CA ASN A 3 50.23 36.47 -69.99
C ASN A 3 49.40 35.89 -71.16
N ARG A 4 48.82 34.68 -71.00
CA ARG A 4 47.40 34.45 -71.32
C ARG A 4 46.83 33.17 -70.72
N ASN A 5 46.09 33.45 -69.67
CA ASN A 5 44.97 32.77 -69.04
C ASN A 5 43.89 32.20 -70.00
N ARG A 6 43.00 31.37 -69.41
CA ARG A 6 41.66 30.86 -69.84
C ARG A 6 41.67 29.46 -70.47
N GLY A 7 40.83 28.50 -70.06
CA GLY A 7 39.70 28.49 -69.14
C GLY A 7 38.90 27.20 -69.40
N GLY A 8 38.35 26.60 -68.36
CA GLY A 8 37.57 25.37 -68.49
C GLY A 8 37.05 24.88 -67.14
N ALA A 9 36.11 25.63 -66.58
CA ALA A 9 35.36 25.24 -65.40
C ALA A 9 34.39 24.10 -65.76
N LEU A 10 34.41 23.00 -65.01
CA LEU A 10 33.18 22.25 -64.73
C LEU A 10 33.15 21.85 -63.26
N ARG A 11 32.14 22.43 -62.60
CA ARG A 11 31.76 22.26 -61.21
C ARG A 11 31.40 20.81 -60.91
N GLY A 12 31.81 20.36 -59.71
CA GLY A 12 30.89 19.63 -58.85
C GLY A 12 31.53 18.58 -57.95
N PRO A 13 31.72 18.87 -56.66
CA PRO A 13 31.32 17.94 -55.64
C PRO A 13 29.93 18.37 -55.18
N SER A 14 28.88 17.80 -55.78
CA SER A 14 27.60 17.71 -55.08
C SER A 14 27.76 16.69 -53.96
N ALA A 15 28.47 17.08 -52.90
CA ALA A 15 28.38 16.44 -51.60
C ALA A 15 26.97 16.73 -51.07
N GLY A 16 26.01 15.98 -51.61
CA GLY A 16 24.62 16.00 -51.19
C GLY A 16 24.61 15.76 -49.69
N ARG A 17 24.26 16.82 -48.97
CA ARG A 17 24.14 16.93 -47.51
C ARG A 17 23.03 15.98 -47.01
N ARG A 18 23.25 14.66 -47.10
CA ARG A 18 22.36 13.62 -46.59
C ARG A 18 22.73 13.30 -45.13
N ALA A 19 22.61 14.28 -44.26
CA ALA A 19 22.79 14.08 -42.82
C ALA A 19 21.92 15.03 -41.99
N ARG A 20 20.65 15.24 -42.38
CA ARG A 20 19.70 16.06 -41.60
C ARG A 20 18.32 15.40 -41.37
N ARG A 21 18.16 14.12 -41.71
CA ARG A 21 16.92 13.37 -41.44
C ARG A 21 17.04 12.35 -40.30
N ARG A 22 18.24 12.14 -39.75
CA ARG A 22 18.45 11.25 -38.59
C ARG A 22 18.27 11.94 -37.24
N ASP A 23 18.44 13.26 -37.17
CA ASP A 23 18.44 14.00 -35.89
C ASP A 23 17.05 14.17 -35.26
N GLN A 24 15.99 14.26 -36.08
CA GLN A 24 14.62 14.44 -35.58
C GLN A 24 14.08 13.20 -34.85
N ARG A 25 14.55 12.00 -35.19
CA ARG A 25 14.14 10.75 -34.53
C ARG A 25 14.76 10.59 -33.15
N GLY A 26 16.00 11.08 -32.97
CA GLY A 26 16.68 11.07 -31.66
C GLY A 26 16.10 12.09 -30.69
N ALA A 27 15.74 13.28 -31.18
CA ALA A 27 15.12 14.32 -30.37
C ALA A 27 13.80 13.87 -29.73
N ALA A 28 12.92 13.21 -30.50
CA ALA A 28 11.64 12.71 -29.99
C ALA A 28 11.79 11.65 -28.87
N VAL A 29 12.85 10.83 -28.91
CA VAL A 29 13.14 9.84 -27.85
C VAL A 29 13.57 10.55 -26.56
N VAL A 30 14.34 11.63 -26.67
CA VAL A 30 14.79 12.43 -25.51
C VAL A 30 13.62 13.19 -24.88
N GLU A 31 12.74 13.78 -25.69
CA GLU A 31 11.54 14.47 -25.19
C GLU A 31 10.62 13.51 -24.42
N PHE A 32 10.41 12.29 -24.95
CA PHE A 32 9.64 11.26 -24.26
C PHE A 32 10.32 10.80 -22.96
N ALA A 33 11.64 10.64 -22.96
CA ALA A 33 12.40 10.24 -21.77
C ALA A 33 12.28 11.25 -20.60
N LEU A 34 12.05 12.54 -20.89
CA LEU A 34 11.84 13.57 -19.88
C LEU A 34 10.41 13.54 -19.30
N ILE A 35 9.41 13.16 -20.09
CA ILE A 35 7.99 13.09 -19.65
C ILE A 35 7.68 11.78 -18.93
N LEU A 36 8.31 10.69 -19.37
CA LEU A 36 8.15 9.35 -18.82
C LEU A 36 8.26 9.25 -17.29
N PRO A 37 9.25 9.87 -16.59
CA PRO A 37 9.31 9.80 -15.12
C PRO A 37 8.09 10.44 -14.44
N LEU A 38 7.56 11.54 -14.96
CA LEU A 38 6.35 12.17 -14.43
C LEU A 38 5.12 11.29 -14.65
N LEU A 39 4.99 10.70 -15.84
CA LEU A 39 3.89 9.79 -16.17
C LEU A 39 3.92 8.55 -15.28
N LEU A 40 5.10 7.95 -15.08
CA LEU A 40 5.28 6.80 -14.20
C LEU A 40 4.93 7.14 -12.75
N LEU A 41 5.32 8.32 -12.25
CA LEU A 41 4.97 8.75 -10.90
C LEU A 41 3.45 8.80 -10.70
N ILE A 42 2.73 9.44 -11.63
CA ILE A 42 1.26 9.53 -11.57
C ILE A 42 0.63 8.14 -11.68
N PHE A 43 1.13 7.31 -12.60
CA PHE A 43 0.63 5.95 -12.78
C PHE A 43 0.79 5.10 -11.52
N PHE A 44 1.98 5.10 -10.91
CA PHE A 44 2.21 4.36 -9.67
C PHE A 44 1.39 4.93 -8.50
N ALA A 45 1.19 6.25 -8.43
CA ALA A 45 0.33 6.84 -7.40
C ALA A 45 -1.12 6.34 -7.49
N ILE A 46 -1.68 6.23 -8.71
CA ILE A 46 -3.05 5.69 -8.91
C ILE A 46 -3.11 4.21 -8.52
N VAL A 47 -2.14 3.41 -8.96
CA VAL A 47 -2.09 1.97 -8.65
C VAL A 47 -1.94 1.73 -7.14
N GLU A 48 -1.03 2.43 -6.48
CA GLU A 48 -0.82 2.29 -5.04
C GLU A 48 -2.03 2.77 -4.23
N PHE A 49 -2.70 3.84 -4.67
CA PHE A 49 -3.93 4.26 -4.03
C PHE A 49 -5.02 3.18 -4.12
N GLY A 50 -5.09 2.46 -5.24
CA GLY A 50 -5.95 1.29 -5.38
C GLY A 50 -5.64 0.18 -4.36
N PHE A 51 -4.36 -0.12 -4.14
CA PHE A 51 -3.94 -1.10 -3.14
C PHE A 51 -4.23 -0.66 -1.70
N ILE A 52 -4.02 0.61 -1.38
CA ILE A 52 -4.36 1.19 -0.06
C ILE A 52 -5.85 1.02 0.23
N LEU A 53 -6.72 1.32 -0.74
CA LEU A 53 -8.17 1.13 -0.59
C LEU A 53 -8.54 -0.34 -0.42
N TYR A 54 -7.90 -1.23 -1.18
CA TYR A 54 -8.10 -2.67 -1.05
C TYR A 54 -7.72 -3.17 0.36
N ASP A 55 -6.52 -2.84 0.85
CA ASP A 55 -6.09 -3.22 2.21
C ASP A 55 -7.00 -2.61 3.28
N LYS A 56 -7.49 -1.37 3.07
CA LYS A 56 -8.48 -0.74 3.95
C LYS A 56 -9.75 -1.58 4.05
N THR A 57 -10.25 -2.13 2.94
CA THR A 57 -11.41 -3.03 2.98
C THR A 57 -11.09 -4.36 3.65
N ALA A 58 -9.89 -4.90 3.46
CA ALA A 58 -9.46 -6.15 4.09
C ALA A 58 -9.42 -6.00 5.63
N ILE A 59 -8.77 -4.96 6.16
CA ILE A 59 -8.72 -4.72 7.62
C ILE A 59 -10.09 -4.44 8.23
N THR A 60 -11.01 -3.85 7.47
CA THR A 60 -12.39 -3.60 7.91
C THR A 60 -13.20 -4.89 7.96
N SER A 61 -13.02 -5.77 6.98
CA SER A 61 -13.66 -7.09 6.97
C SER A 61 -13.14 -7.95 8.13
N ALA A 62 -11.82 -7.96 8.35
CA ALA A 62 -11.19 -8.70 9.44
C ALA A 62 -11.63 -8.19 10.82
N SER A 63 -11.70 -6.87 11.04
CA SER A 63 -12.19 -6.32 12.31
C SER A 63 -13.64 -6.74 12.58
N ARG A 64 -14.51 -6.72 11.56
CA ARG A 64 -15.90 -7.16 11.68
C ARG A 64 -16.03 -8.65 11.95
N ALA A 65 -15.26 -9.50 11.26
CA ALA A 65 -15.28 -10.94 11.47
C ALA A 65 -14.82 -11.30 12.88
N ALA A 66 -13.74 -10.68 13.36
CA ALA A 66 -13.21 -10.91 14.70
C ALA A 66 -14.18 -10.42 15.79
N VAL A 67 -14.77 -9.23 15.65
CA VAL A 67 -15.73 -8.72 16.64
C VAL A 67 -16.96 -9.62 16.75
N ARG A 68 -17.47 -10.16 15.63
CA ARG A 68 -18.63 -11.07 15.62
C ARG A 68 -18.35 -12.34 16.40
N GLN A 69 -17.14 -12.87 16.30
CA GLN A 69 -16.71 -14.03 17.07
C GLN A 69 -16.46 -13.67 18.54
N ALA A 70 -16.01 -12.43 18.82
CA ALA A 70 -15.77 -11.96 20.18
C ALA A 70 -17.06 -11.81 21.01
N VAL A 71 -18.18 -11.47 20.39
CA VAL A 71 -19.50 -11.36 21.05
C VAL A 71 -20.25 -12.68 21.13
N ALA A 72 -19.87 -13.67 20.31
CA ALA A 72 -20.41 -15.01 20.42
C ALA A 72 -19.97 -15.63 21.75
N PHE A 73 -20.94 -16.17 22.49
CA PHE A 73 -20.70 -16.87 23.75
C PHE A 73 -21.10 -18.34 23.63
N GLY A 74 -20.35 -19.19 24.31
CA GLY A 74 -20.81 -20.52 24.69
C GLY A 74 -21.28 -20.52 26.14
N GLU A 75 -21.79 -21.65 26.62
CA GLU A 75 -22.12 -21.82 28.03
C GLU A 75 -21.20 -22.89 28.63
N ASN A 76 -20.78 -22.68 29.87
CA ASN A 76 -20.10 -23.73 30.63
C ASN A 76 -21.11 -24.76 31.16
N SER A 77 -20.63 -25.79 31.87
CA SER A 77 -21.47 -26.83 32.48
C SER A 77 -22.46 -26.31 33.53
N THR A 78 -22.34 -25.05 33.95
CA THR A 78 -23.21 -24.38 34.93
C THR A 78 -24.16 -23.37 34.27
N GLY A 79 -24.21 -23.29 32.93
CA GLY A 79 -25.06 -22.33 32.20
C GLY A 79 -24.55 -20.88 32.26
N THR A 80 -23.29 -20.65 32.64
CA THR A 80 -22.69 -19.30 32.63
C THR A 80 -22.14 -19.00 31.24
N PRO A 81 -22.41 -17.80 30.66
CA PRO A 81 -21.84 -17.42 29.37
C PRO A 81 -20.32 -17.29 29.45
N VAL A 82 -19.63 -17.84 28.46
CA VAL A 82 -18.18 -17.80 28.30
C VAL A 82 -17.86 -17.29 26.90
N TYR A 83 -17.15 -16.17 26.84
CA TYR A 83 -16.68 -15.57 25.59
C TYR A 83 -15.29 -16.09 25.22
N LEU A 84 -14.94 -15.94 23.94
CA LEU A 84 -13.59 -16.20 23.46
C LEU A 84 -12.55 -15.32 24.16
N THR A 85 -11.32 -15.82 24.26
CA THR A 85 -10.20 -15.03 24.79
C THR A 85 -9.72 -14.00 23.77
N ALA A 86 -9.08 -12.94 24.25
CA ALA A 86 -8.47 -11.91 23.42
C ALA A 86 -7.46 -12.50 22.42
N SER A 87 -6.65 -13.49 22.82
CA SER A 87 -5.70 -14.17 21.92
C SER A 87 -6.38 -14.89 20.76
N THR A 88 -7.51 -15.57 21.01
CA THR A 88 -8.26 -16.26 19.95
C THR A 88 -8.91 -15.26 18.99
N VAL A 89 -9.52 -14.20 19.51
CA VAL A 89 -10.10 -13.12 18.69
C VAL A 89 -9.03 -12.41 17.85
N GLN A 90 -7.87 -12.14 18.45
CA GLN A 90 -6.71 -11.59 17.74
C GLN A 90 -6.22 -12.53 16.64
N GLY A 91 -6.15 -13.83 16.92
CA GLY A 91 -5.79 -14.84 15.93
C GLY A 91 -6.78 -14.88 14.75
N ILE A 92 -8.08 -14.75 15.00
CA ILE A 92 -9.11 -14.68 13.95
C ILE A 92 -8.87 -13.45 13.04
N ALA A 93 -8.65 -12.27 13.63
CA ALA A 93 -8.37 -11.06 12.86
C ALA A 93 -7.09 -11.20 12.02
N GLN A 94 -6.00 -11.70 12.62
CA GLN A 94 -4.70 -11.82 11.96
C GLN A 94 -4.71 -12.89 10.86
N ASN A 95 -5.33 -14.05 11.11
CA ASN A 95 -5.45 -15.12 10.10
C ASN A 95 -6.28 -14.66 8.90
N GLY A 96 -7.34 -13.89 9.12
CA GLY A 96 -8.15 -13.30 8.04
C GLY A 96 -7.36 -12.34 7.14
N LEU A 97 -6.25 -11.79 7.63
CA LEU A 97 -5.42 -10.81 6.91
C LEU A 97 -4.17 -11.41 6.26
N SER A 98 -3.76 -12.60 6.68
CA SER A 98 -2.50 -13.25 6.25
C SER A 98 -2.38 -13.42 4.72
N THR A 99 -3.51 -13.60 4.01
CA THR A 99 -3.55 -13.76 2.55
C THR A 99 -4.17 -12.58 1.81
N MET A 100 -4.68 -11.58 2.52
CA MET A 100 -5.41 -10.46 1.93
C MET A 100 -4.60 -9.18 1.83
N LEU A 101 -3.54 -9.02 2.63
CA LEU A 101 -2.75 -7.79 2.64
C LEU A 101 -1.73 -7.74 1.50
N ILE A 102 -1.65 -6.59 0.85
CA ILE A 102 -0.66 -6.35 -0.20
C ILE A 102 0.60 -5.73 0.43
N ASN A 103 1.67 -6.52 0.54
CA ASN A 103 2.95 -6.10 1.09
C ASN A 103 4.09 -6.22 0.06
N PHE A 104 4.70 -5.09 -0.28
CA PHE A 104 5.85 -5.04 -1.19
C PHE A 104 7.20 -4.85 -0.47
N ALA A 105 7.23 -4.73 0.85
CA ALA A 105 8.47 -4.60 1.61
C ALA A 105 9.16 -5.95 1.83
N SER A 106 10.49 -5.91 1.94
CA SER A 106 11.28 -7.06 2.39
C SER A 106 11.16 -7.23 3.91
N GLY A 107 10.04 -7.81 4.35
CA GLY A 107 9.76 -8.10 5.75
C GLY A 107 8.29 -8.39 5.99
N THR A 108 7.97 -9.19 7.01
CA THR A 108 6.59 -9.44 7.42
C THR A 108 6.06 -8.26 8.24
N THR A 109 5.23 -7.40 7.63
CA THR A 109 4.44 -6.42 8.37
C THR A 109 3.22 -7.12 8.96
N THR A 110 3.29 -7.50 10.24
CA THR A 110 2.14 -8.09 10.93
C THR A 110 1.14 -6.98 11.29
N PRO A 111 -0.16 -7.12 10.97
CA PRO A 111 -1.16 -6.16 11.40
C PRO A 111 -1.26 -6.16 12.93
N GLY A 112 -1.28 -4.97 13.51
CA GLY A 112 -1.58 -4.77 14.91
C GLY A 112 -3.07 -5.01 15.15
N VAL A 113 -3.41 -5.72 16.21
CA VAL A 113 -4.80 -5.93 16.63
C VAL A 113 -4.91 -5.59 18.10
N THR A 114 -5.89 -4.76 18.44
CA THR A 114 -6.16 -4.31 19.79
C THR A 114 -7.62 -4.57 20.11
N ILE A 115 -7.88 -5.23 21.23
CA ILE A 115 -9.22 -5.59 21.68
C ILE A 115 -9.49 -4.80 22.94
N THR A 116 -10.60 -4.08 22.97
CA THR A 116 -10.99 -3.25 24.11
C THR A 116 -12.39 -3.61 24.54
N ASN A 117 -12.53 -4.05 25.78
CA ASN A 117 -13.80 -4.25 26.43
C ASN A 117 -14.16 -2.97 27.21
N SER A 118 -15.41 -2.52 27.08
CA SER A 118 -15.90 -1.32 27.81
C SER A 118 -15.84 -1.43 29.34
N SER A 119 -15.84 -2.64 29.92
CA SER A 119 -15.83 -2.85 31.37
C SER A 119 -14.41 -2.99 31.95
N SER A 120 -13.47 -3.54 31.19
CA SER A 120 -12.11 -3.89 31.65
C SER A 120 -10.97 -3.19 30.89
N GLY A 121 -11.30 -2.39 29.87
CA GLY A 121 -10.31 -1.71 29.03
C GLY A 121 -9.68 -2.63 27.99
N THR A 122 -8.43 -2.36 27.62
CA THR A 122 -7.71 -3.19 26.64
C THR A 122 -7.39 -4.56 27.22
N VAL A 123 -7.80 -5.62 26.53
CA VAL A 123 -7.63 -7.02 26.95
C VAL A 123 -6.68 -7.75 26.00
N THR A 124 -5.85 -8.65 26.56
CA THR A 124 -4.82 -9.39 25.82
C THR A 124 -4.64 -10.80 26.37
N GLY A 125 -4.09 -11.70 25.57
CA GLY A 125 -3.76 -13.05 26.02
C GLY A 125 -5.02 -13.86 26.36
N SER A 126 -5.01 -14.52 27.52
CA SER A 126 -6.08 -15.44 27.95
C SER A 126 -7.29 -14.77 28.58
N THR A 127 -7.32 -13.44 28.72
CA THR A 127 -8.49 -12.71 29.23
C THR A 127 -9.64 -12.81 28.23
N GLN A 128 -10.88 -12.96 28.72
CA GLN A 128 -12.07 -12.94 27.87
C GLN A 128 -12.16 -11.62 27.11
N ALA A 129 -12.43 -11.70 25.82
CA ALA A 129 -12.55 -10.55 24.93
C ALA A 129 -13.78 -9.71 25.28
N CYS A 130 -14.82 -10.35 25.81
CA CYS A 130 -16.02 -9.67 26.27
C CYS A 130 -16.55 -10.19 27.61
N SER A 131 -17.57 -9.50 28.12
CA SER A 131 -18.31 -9.80 29.33
C SER A 131 -19.78 -9.41 29.10
N THR A 132 -20.70 -10.13 29.73
CA THR A 132 -22.16 -9.90 29.62
C THR A 132 -22.52 -8.44 29.90
N GLY A 133 -23.32 -7.84 29.01
CA GLY A 133 -23.76 -6.45 29.10
C GLY A 133 -22.70 -5.39 28.77
N ALA A 134 -21.47 -5.78 28.43
CA ALA A 134 -20.44 -4.86 27.96
C ALA A 134 -20.45 -4.74 26.42
N SER A 135 -19.71 -3.78 25.87
CA SER A 135 -19.35 -3.76 24.45
C SER A 135 -17.87 -4.07 24.25
N VAL A 136 -17.54 -4.76 23.16
CA VAL A 136 -16.18 -5.05 22.74
C VAL A 136 -15.88 -4.35 21.43
N THR A 137 -14.70 -3.72 21.37
CA THR A 137 -14.15 -3.05 20.20
C THR A 137 -12.91 -3.78 19.73
N VAL A 138 -12.91 -4.23 18.48
CA VAL A 138 -11.71 -4.77 17.82
C VAL A 138 -11.18 -3.72 16.86
N ALA A 139 -9.97 -3.24 17.12
CA ALA A 139 -9.22 -2.33 16.28
C ALA A 139 -8.09 -3.07 15.57
N VAL A 140 -7.93 -2.85 14.28
CA VAL A 140 -6.88 -3.40 13.43
C VAL A 140 -6.08 -2.23 12.86
N SER A 141 -4.76 -2.27 13.00
CA SER A 141 -3.82 -1.33 12.41
C SER A 141 -2.88 -2.04 11.44
N TYR A 142 -2.65 -1.44 10.28
CA TYR A 142 -1.75 -1.97 9.27
C TYR A 142 -0.94 -0.85 8.64
N THR A 143 0.39 -1.00 8.65
CA THR A 143 1.30 -0.05 7.99
C THR A 143 1.48 -0.48 6.54
N PHE A 144 0.88 0.25 5.61
CA PHE A 144 1.04 -0.04 4.19
C PHE A 144 2.48 0.21 3.75
N THR A 145 3.03 -0.70 2.94
CA THR A 145 4.36 -0.55 2.33
C THR A 145 4.26 -0.78 0.83
N GLY A 146 4.18 0.34 0.08
CA GLY A 146 4.03 0.36 -1.38
C GLY A 146 5.33 0.12 -2.17
N LEU A 147 5.20 0.14 -3.51
CA LEU A 147 6.28 -0.14 -4.48
C LEU A 147 7.19 1.08 -4.71
N ALA A 148 6.61 2.17 -5.19
CA ALA A 148 7.28 3.40 -5.62
C ALA A 148 7.27 4.44 -4.50
N LEU A 149 6.13 4.67 -3.85
CA LEU A 149 6.07 5.59 -2.71
C LEU A 149 6.77 4.93 -1.51
N GLY A 150 6.54 3.64 -1.23
CA GLY A 150 7.19 2.95 -0.10
C GLY A 150 8.73 3.09 -0.08
N GLY A 151 9.40 2.93 -1.22
CA GLY A 151 10.86 3.12 -1.35
C GLY A 151 11.32 4.59 -1.33
N LEU A 152 10.56 5.49 -1.96
CA LEU A 152 10.84 6.93 -1.97
C LEU A 152 10.62 7.60 -0.60
N PHE A 153 9.63 7.13 0.17
CA PHE A 153 9.30 7.59 1.52
C PHE A 153 10.01 6.80 2.63
N ASN A 154 10.74 5.73 2.32
CA ASN A 154 11.51 4.97 3.32
C ASN A 154 12.60 5.79 4.03
N PRO A 155 13.37 6.69 3.37
CA PRO A 155 14.32 7.57 4.07
C PRO A 155 13.66 8.79 4.74
N LEU A 156 12.36 9.00 4.56
CA LEU A 156 11.65 10.14 5.15
C LEU A 156 11.31 9.90 6.64
N PRO A 157 11.20 10.97 7.45
CA PRO A 157 10.96 10.88 8.88
C PRO A 157 9.73 10.04 9.22
N ALA A 158 9.74 9.38 10.39
CA ALA A 158 8.66 8.49 10.85
C ALA A 158 7.24 9.11 10.79
N ALA A 159 7.12 10.44 10.81
CA ALA A 159 5.87 11.16 10.62
C ALA A 159 5.16 10.83 9.29
N LEU A 160 5.89 10.64 8.19
CA LEU A 160 5.32 10.23 6.90
C LEU A 160 5.02 8.73 6.84
N LYS A 161 5.74 7.90 7.59
CA LYS A 161 5.44 6.46 7.73
C LYS A 161 4.15 6.23 8.51
N ASN A 162 3.89 7.05 9.54
CA ASN A 162 2.62 7.02 10.28
C ASN A 162 1.43 7.46 9.42
N ALA A 163 1.64 8.31 8.40
CA ALA A 163 0.59 8.71 7.46
C ALA A 163 0.08 7.56 6.57
N LEU A 164 0.86 6.47 6.41
CA LEU A 164 0.46 5.26 5.69
C LEU A 164 -0.12 4.16 6.61
N THR A 165 -0.33 4.46 7.89
CA THR A 165 -0.95 3.50 8.81
C THR A 165 -2.46 3.53 8.65
N LEU A 166 -3.01 2.44 8.14
CA LEU A 166 -4.43 2.20 7.99
C LEU A 166 -5.00 1.63 9.28
N THR A 167 -6.05 2.25 9.82
CA THR A 167 -6.72 1.78 11.03
C THR A 167 -8.19 1.49 10.77
N SER A 168 -8.73 0.42 11.33
CA SER A 168 -10.17 0.12 11.32
C SER A 168 -10.58 -0.35 12.70
N SER A 169 -11.72 0.12 13.20
CA SER A 169 -12.31 -0.35 14.45
C SER A 169 -13.76 -0.75 14.24
N THR A 170 -14.17 -1.82 14.90
CA THR A 170 -15.57 -2.27 14.92
C THR A 170 -15.94 -2.60 16.36
N THR A 171 -17.11 -2.11 16.79
CA THR A 171 -17.64 -2.31 18.13
C THR A 171 -18.97 -3.05 18.05
N MET A 172 -19.18 -4.02 18.94
CA MET A 172 -20.46 -4.71 19.13
C MET A 172 -20.76 -4.91 20.62
N SER A 173 -22.04 -4.96 20.96
CA SER A 173 -22.51 -5.27 22.32
C SER A 173 -22.46 -6.78 22.55
N CYS A 174 -22.17 -7.16 23.78
CA CYS A 174 -22.15 -8.55 24.23
C CYS A 174 -23.41 -8.85 25.02
N GLU A 175 -23.98 -10.01 24.70
CA GLU A 175 -25.28 -10.47 25.18
C GLU A 175 -25.20 -11.03 26.60
#